data_AF-A0A1M4PMV1-F1
#
_entry.id   AF-A0A1M4PMV1-F1
#
_cell.length_a   1.000
_cell.length_b   1.000
_cell.length_c   1.000
_cell.angle_alpha   90.00
_cell.angle_beta   90.00
_cell.angle_gamma   90.00
#
_symmetry.space_group_name_H-M   'P 1'
#
loop_
_entity.id
_entity.type
_entity.pdbx_description
1 polymer ?
#
loop_
_entity_poly.entity_id
_entity_poly.type
_entity_poly.pdbx_seq_one_letter_code
_entity_poly.pdbx_strand_id
1 'polypeptide(L)'
;MYLGNIVELTDYKSISTDPLHPYSQALLSAIPIPKVGLKGERIVLEGDVPSPIDPGPGCVFYGRCRHRKDICKEAKPKFEEKNQVIM
;
A
#
# COMPACT_ATOMS: atom_id res chain seq x y z
N MET A 1 -0.81 7.09 -4.01
CA MET A 1 -0.14 8.11 -3.17
C MET A 1 -0.59 7.95 -1.72
N TYR A 2 0.29 8.21 -0.74
CA TYR A 2 -0.03 8.23 0.69
C TYR A 2 0.77 9.34 1.39
N LEU A 3 0.09 10.24 2.13
CA LEU A 3 0.69 11.41 2.80
C LEU A 3 1.66 12.19 1.90
N GLY A 4 1.22 12.55 0.69
CA GLY A 4 2.04 13.30 -0.28
C GLY A 4 3.15 12.50 -0.96
N ASN A 5 3.30 11.21 -0.70
CA ASN A 5 4.34 10.36 -1.29
C ASN A 5 3.76 9.43 -2.37
N ILE A 6 4.39 9.37 -3.54
CA ILE A 6 4.13 8.31 -4.52
C ILE A 6 4.68 7.01 -3.93
N VAL A 7 3.79 6.06 -3.68
CA VAL A 7 4.11 4.76 -3.06
C VAL A 7 4.12 3.63 -4.09
N GLU A 8 3.44 3.83 -5.22
CA GLU A 8 3.34 2.91 -6.34
C GLU A 8 2.86 3.68 -7.57
N LEU A 9 3.43 3.37 -8.73
CA LEU A 9 3.05 3.92 -10.03
C LEU A 9 3.11 2.77 -11.04
N THR A 10 1.96 2.45 -11.63
CA THR A 10 1.82 1.37 -12.61
C THR A 10 0.52 1.59 -13.40
N ASP A 11 0.29 0.78 -14.43
CA ASP A 11 -0.95 0.83 -15.22
C ASP A 11 -2.14 0.17 -14.49
N TYR A 12 -3.35 0.39 -15.01
CA TYR A 12 -4.56 -0.08 -14.35
C TYR A 12 -4.68 -1.62 -14.28
N LYS A 13 -4.09 -2.35 -15.24
CA LYS A 13 -4.13 -3.82 -15.23
C LYS A 13 -3.24 -4.32 -14.11
N SER A 14 -1.98 -3.89 -14.13
CA SER A 14 -0.97 -4.29 -13.14
C SER A 14 -1.39 -3.97 -11.71
N ILE A 15 -1.90 -2.76 -11.45
CA ILE A 15 -2.38 -2.40 -10.11
C ILE A 15 -3.55 -3.29 -9.66
N SER A 16 -4.43 -3.70 -10.59
CA SER A 16 -5.63 -4.48 -10.24
C SER A 16 -5.36 -5.95 -9.97
N THR A 17 -4.28 -6.51 -10.52
CA THR A 17 -3.96 -7.94 -10.43
C THR A 17 -2.82 -8.23 -9.46
N ASP A 18 -1.77 -7.40 -9.44
CA ASP A 18 -0.59 -7.58 -8.61
C ASP A 18 -0.12 -6.25 -8.00
N PRO A 19 -0.89 -5.62 -7.10
CA PRO A 19 -0.43 -4.41 -6.42
C PRO A 19 0.78 -4.72 -5.52
N LEU A 20 1.90 -4.02 -5.72
CA LEU A 20 3.14 -4.27 -4.99
C LEU A 20 3.15 -3.62 -3.60
N HIS A 21 2.66 -2.39 -3.50
CA HIS A 21 2.75 -1.65 -2.24
C HIS A 21 1.64 -2.12 -1.28
N PRO A 22 1.94 -2.38 0.01
CA PRO A 22 0.95 -2.90 0.96
C PRO A 22 -0.27 -1.98 1.16
N TYR A 23 -0.07 -0.67 0.96
CA TYR A 23 -1.17 0.30 0.91
C TYR A 23 -2.12 0.06 -0.28
N SER A 24 -1.59 -0.15 -1.49
CA SER A 24 -2.38 -0.42 -2.69
C SER A 24 -3.16 -1.73 -2.56
N GLN A 25 -2.51 -2.78 -2.02
CA GLN A 25 -3.16 -4.04 -1.68
C GLN A 25 -4.37 -3.82 -0.75
N ALA A 26 -4.19 -3.03 0.30
CA ALA A 26 -5.27 -2.74 1.23
C ALA A 26 -6.42 -1.96 0.59
N LEU A 27 -6.12 -0.94 -0.23
CA LEU A 27 -7.13 -0.19 -0.97
C LEU A 27 -7.96 -1.09 -1.88
N LEU A 28 -7.31 -1.97 -2.64
CA LEU A 28 -8.00 -2.86 -3.58
C LEU A 28 -8.82 -3.93 -2.87
N SER A 29 -8.33 -4.44 -1.73
CA SER A 29 -9.10 -5.38 -0.90
C SER A 29 -10.39 -4.80 -0.33
N ALA A 30 -10.49 -3.45 -0.26
CA ALA A 30 -11.68 -2.76 0.20
C ALA A 30 -12.78 -2.62 -0.87
N ILE A 31 -12.46 -2.89 -2.15
CA ILE A 31 -13.43 -2.80 -3.25
C ILE A 31 -14.51 -3.87 -3.06
N PRO A 32 -15.80 -3.48 -3.00
CA PRO A 32 -16.89 -4.44 -2.86
C PRO A 32 -17.05 -5.28 -4.13
N ILE A 33 -17.29 -6.57 -3.96
CA ILE A 33 -17.69 -7.45 -5.07
C ILE A 33 -19.17 -7.15 -5.37
N PRO A 34 -19.53 -6.80 -6.62
CA PRO A 34 -20.90 -6.43 -7.00
C PRO A 34 -21.80 -7.66 -7.16
N LYS A 35 -21.84 -8.54 -6.14
CA LYS A 35 -22.67 -9.73 -6.10
C LYS A 35 -23.15 -9.98 -4.68
N VAL A 36 -24.46 -10.05 -4.52
CA VAL A 36 -25.12 -10.29 -3.22
C VAL A 36 -24.58 -11.58 -2.60
N GLY A 37 -24.23 -11.51 -1.31
CA GLY A 37 -23.71 -12.64 -0.54
C GLY A 37 -22.23 -12.95 -0.75
N LEU A 38 -21.56 -12.37 -1.75
CA LEU A 38 -20.11 -12.52 -1.89
C LEU A 38 -19.37 -11.44 -1.10
N LYS A 39 -18.34 -11.87 -0.36
CA LYS A 39 -17.39 -11.01 0.33
C LYS A 39 -15.98 -11.43 -0.09
N GLY A 40 -15.17 -10.45 -0.49
CA GLY A 40 -13.75 -10.66 -0.72
C GLY A 40 -12.97 -10.70 0.60
N GLU A 41 -11.73 -11.16 0.54
CA GLU A 41 -10.78 -11.01 1.64
C GLU A 41 -10.44 -9.52 1.81
N ARG A 42 -10.64 -8.99 3.03
CA ARG A 42 -10.37 -7.58 3.35
C ARG A 42 -9.11 -7.48 4.18
N ILE A 43 -8.22 -6.58 3.77
CA ILE A 43 -7.06 -6.18 4.57
C ILE A 43 -7.47 -4.96 5.37
N VAL A 44 -7.67 -5.14 6.68
CA VAL A 44 -7.96 -4.04 7.60
C VAL A 44 -6.64 -3.40 8.02
N LEU A 45 -6.47 -2.12 7.72
CA LEU A 45 -5.31 -1.36 8.19
C LEU A 45 -5.50 -0.99 9.66
N GLU A 46 -4.56 -1.42 10.48
CA GLU A 46 -4.50 -1.08 11.91
C GLU A 46 -3.84 0.29 12.13
N GLY A 47 -4.18 0.91 13.26
CA GLY A 47 -3.62 2.20 13.68
C GLY A 47 -4.15 3.40 12.90
N ASP A 48 -3.87 4.58 13.46
CA ASP A 48 -4.32 5.86 12.92
C ASP A 48 -3.41 6.37 11.79
N VAL A 49 -3.96 7.27 10.98
CA VAL A 49 -3.22 7.99 9.94
C VAL A 49 -2.25 8.97 10.64
N PRO A 50 -0.93 8.87 10.43
CA PRO A 50 0.02 9.77 11.07
C PRO A 50 -0.07 11.18 10.47
N SER A 51 0.38 12.18 11.22
CA SER A 51 0.46 13.57 10.74
C SER A 51 1.43 13.69 9.55
N PRO A 52 1.07 14.43 8.47
CA PRO A 52 1.98 14.70 7.37
C PRO A 52 3.03 15.76 7.68
N ILE A 53 2.93 16.48 8.80
CA ILE A 53 3.80 17.61 9.14
C ILE A 53 5.22 17.14 9.49
N ASP A 54 5.34 16.05 10.25
CA ASP A 54 6.61 15.45 10.65
C ASP A 54 6.52 13.92 10.60
N PRO A 55 6.65 13.32 9.40
CA PRO A 55 6.46 11.89 9.21
C PRO A 55 7.66 11.03 9.63
N GLY A 56 8.77 11.65 10.09
CA GLY A 56 10.02 10.96 10.40
C GLY A 56 10.82 10.49 9.17
N PRO A 57 11.99 9.86 9.38
CA PRO A 57 12.93 9.52 8.31
C PRO A 57 12.57 8.25 7.52
N GLY A 58 11.70 7.41 8.08
CA GLY A 58 11.33 6.11 7.53
C GLY A 58 10.25 6.15 6.45
N CYS A 59 9.71 4.97 6.15
CA CYS A 59 8.50 4.82 5.35
C CYS A 59 7.31 5.48 6.07
N VAL A 60 6.68 6.44 5.41
CA VAL A 60 5.48 7.14 5.92
C VAL A 60 4.29 6.22 6.20
N PHE A 61 4.31 4.99 5.68
CA PHE A 61 3.30 3.96 5.89
C PHE A 61 3.67 2.95 6.99
N TYR A 62 4.84 3.08 7.63
CA TYR A 62 5.38 2.11 8.60
C TYR A 62 4.37 1.70 9.68
N GLY A 63 3.72 2.67 10.34
CA GLY A 63 2.81 2.42 11.46
C GLY A 63 1.59 1.55 11.10
N ARG A 64 1.19 1.55 9.82
CA ARG A 64 0.00 0.85 9.31
C ARG A 64 0.33 -0.30 8.36
N CYS A 65 1.62 -0.53 8.08
CA CYS A 65 2.07 -1.55 7.14
C CYS A 65 2.14 -2.93 7.83
N ARG A 66 1.40 -3.92 7.31
CA ARG A 66 1.45 -5.32 7.77
C ARG A 66 2.79 -6.01 7.49
N HIS A 67 3.58 -5.48 6.57
CA HIS A 67 4.90 -6.00 6.17
C HIS A 67 6.06 -5.15 6.70
N ARG A 68 5.81 -4.30 7.71
CA ARG A 68 6.83 -3.42 8.29
C ARG A 68 8.01 -4.24 8.84
N LYS A 69 9.21 -3.71 8.62
CA LYS A 69 10.48 -4.20 9.15
C LYS A 69 11.20 -3.04 9.84
N ASP A 70 12.17 -3.31 10.69
CA ASP A 70 12.88 -2.26 11.43
C ASP A 70 13.54 -1.22 10.51
N ILE A 71 14.14 -1.68 9.40
CA ILE A 71 14.71 -0.81 8.37
C ILE A 71 13.70 0.21 7.79
N CYS A 72 12.41 -0.13 7.77
CA CYS A 72 11.36 0.77 7.28
C CYS A 72 11.09 1.93 8.24
N LYS A 73 11.49 1.85 9.51
CA LYS A 73 11.38 2.95 10.48
C LYS A 73 12.53 3.94 10.31
N GLU A 74 13.69 3.44 9.93
CA GLU A 74 14.95 4.20 9.87
C GLU A 74 15.16 4.85 8.51
N ALA A 75 14.75 4.19 7.43
CA ALA A 75 14.98 4.66 6.07
C ALA A 75 13.73 4.55 5.19
N LYS A 76 13.41 5.63 4.50
CA LYS A 76 12.40 5.63 3.44
C LYS A 76 12.84 4.71 2.28
N PRO A 77 12.01 3.74 1.85
CA PRO A 77 12.30 2.92 0.68
C PRO A 77 12.51 3.79 -0.56
N LYS A 78 13.50 3.43 -1.39
CA LYS A 78 13.72 4.10 -2.67
C LYS A 78 12.57 3.77 -3.62
N PHE A 79 12.20 4.74 -4.43
CA PHE A 79 11.27 4.51 -5.53
C PHE A 79 12.06 3.85 -6.67
N GLU A 80 11.69 2.62 -7.02
CA GLU A 80 12.42 1.78 -7.96
C GLU A 80 11.46 1.17 -8.97
N GLU A 81 11.93 1.03 -10.20
CA GLU A 81 11.24 0.26 -11.24
C GLU A 81 11.31 -1.24 -10.90
N LYS A 82 10.17 -1.92 -11.00
CA LYS A 82 10.04 -3.37 -10.83
C LYS A 82 9.42 -3.96 -12.08
N ASN A 83 9.99 -5.05 -12.60
CA ASN A 83 9.40 -5.79 -13.71
C ASN A 83 8.19 -6.57 -13.21
N GLN A 84 6.98 -6.04 -13.43
CA GLN A 84 5.75 -6.80 -13.25
C GLN A 84 5.41 -7.50 -14.56
N VAL A 85 5.33 -8.83 -14.53
CA VAL A 85 4.94 -9.63 -15.69
C VAL A 85 3.41 -9.67 -15.71
N ILE A 86 2.81 -9.03 -16.72
CA ILE A 86 1.38 -9.13 -16.99
C ILE A 86 1.15 -10.51 -17.65
N MET A 87 0.63 -11.48 -16.89
CA MET A 87 0.18 -12.78 -17.41
C MET A 87 -1.28 -12.75 -17.83
#